data_AF-A0A6N9BD66-F1
#
_entry.id   AF-A0A6N9BD66-F1
#
_cell.length_a   1.000
_cell.length_b   1.000
_cell.length_c   1.000
_cell.angle_alpha   90.00
_cell.angle_beta   90.00
_cell.angle_gamma   90.00
#
_symmetry.space_group_name_H-M   'P 1'
#
loop_
_entity.id
_entity.type
_entity.pdbx_description
1 polymer ?
#
loop_
_entity_poly.entity_id
_entity_poly.type
_entity_poly.pdbx_seq_one_letter_code
_entity_poly.pdbx_strand_id
1 'polypeptide(L)'
;MAGGAGPLVFGGGAVWYVDAAADFLRLLHAAERPAILERGAVEVFETAQALGSIGAEAAEDFMEAAHLWRNLWGLAQLAADGELVEDATGSALAGAIGRSGGKLVLEALSRSVEEVSARAAGHVDALFAGAR
;
A
#
# COMPACT_ATOMS: atom_id res chain seq x y z
N MET A 1 -22.10 26.73 -4.50
CA MET A 1 -21.15 26.12 -5.47
C MET A 1 -20.11 25.37 -4.65
N ALA A 2 -20.39 24.11 -4.29
CA ALA A 2 -19.44 23.28 -3.56
C ALA A 2 -18.29 22.92 -4.52
N GLY A 3 -17.11 23.50 -4.29
CA GLY A 3 -15.89 23.09 -4.98
C GLY A 3 -15.51 21.70 -4.51
N GLY A 4 -16.04 20.69 -5.19
CA GLY A 4 -15.70 19.29 -4.95
C GLY A 4 -14.20 19.12 -5.12
N ALA A 5 -13.53 18.71 -4.05
CA ALA A 5 -12.18 18.18 -4.16
C ALA A 5 -12.24 16.96 -5.10
N GLY A 6 -11.31 16.87 -6.04
CA GLY A 6 -11.28 15.77 -7.02
C GLY A 6 -11.23 14.40 -6.33
N PRO A 7 -11.54 13.31 -7.06
CA PRO A 7 -11.54 11.97 -6.48
C PRO A 7 -10.14 11.61 -5.95
N LEU A 8 -10.09 10.98 -4.76
CA LEU A 8 -8.93 10.19 -4.35
C LEU A 8 -8.82 9.02 -5.32
N VAL A 9 -7.69 8.92 -6.01
CA VAL A 9 -7.44 7.83 -6.95
C VAL A 9 -6.67 6.74 -6.23
N PHE A 10 -7.36 5.69 -5.77
CA PHE A 10 -6.72 4.41 -5.41
C PHE A 10 -6.58 3.57 -6.68
N GLY A 11 -5.76 4.01 -7.64
CA GLY A 11 -5.83 3.45 -9.00
C GLY A 11 -4.51 3.29 -9.73
N GLY A 12 -3.37 3.55 -9.07
CA GLY A 12 -2.04 3.47 -9.68
C GLY A 12 -1.32 2.12 -9.50
N GLY A 13 -2.02 1.03 -9.20
CA GLY A 13 -1.41 -0.29 -8.95
C GLY A 13 -0.67 -0.43 -7.60
N ALA A 14 -0.49 0.66 -6.85
CA ALA A 14 0.19 0.71 -5.55
C ALA A 14 -0.17 -0.41 -4.56
N VAL A 15 -1.47 -0.66 -4.43
CA VAL A 15 -2.06 -1.70 -3.58
C VAL A 15 -1.60 -3.07 -3.98
N TRP A 16 -1.67 -3.34 -5.28
CA TRP A 16 -1.27 -4.59 -5.86
C TRP A 16 0.23 -4.81 -5.72
N TYR A 17 1.04 -3.75 -5.83
CA TYR A 17 2.50 -3.87 -5.73
C TYR A 17 2.97 -4.34 -4.34
N VAL A 18 2.35 -3.88 -3.25
CA VAL A 18 2.77 -4.27 -1.90
C VAL A 18 2.47 -5.74 -1.62
N ASP A 19 1.24 -6.18 -1.89
CA ASP A 19 0.87 -7.59 -1.69
C ASP A 19 1.61 -8.51 -2.68
N ALA A 20 1.78 -8.08 -3.93
CA ALA A 20 2.57 -8.83 -4.91
C ALA A 20 4.05 -8.94 -4.53
N ALA A 21 4.65 -7.90 -3.96
CA ALA A 21 6.03 -7.94 -3.47
C ALA A 21 6.18 -8.93 -2.31
N ALA A 22 5.24 -8.89 -1.35
CA ALA A 22 5.23 -9.83 -0.23
C ALA A 22 5.03 -11.28 -0.72
N ASP A 23 4.10 -11.52 -1.63
CA ASP A 23 3.86 -12.85 -2.21
C ASP A 23 5.04 -13.35 -3.02
N PHE A 24 5.70 -12.48 -3.80
CA PHE A 24 6.90 -12.86 -4.51
C PHE A 24 8.04 -13.25 -3.55
N LEU A 25 8.28 -12.47 -2.50
CA LEU A 25 9.28 -12.79 -1.48
C LEU A 25 8.99 -14.12 -0.77
N ARG A 26 7.71 -14.37 -0.44
CA ARG A 26 7.26 -15.66 0.08
C ARG A 26 7.66 -16.78 -0.86
N LEU A 27 7.29 -16.70 -2.13
CA LEU A 27 7.53 -17.77 -3.10
C LEU A 27 9.02 -17.96 -3.41
N LEU A 28 9.78 -16.86 -3.52
CA LEU A 28 11.21 -16.90 -3.82
C LEU A 28 12.02 -17.59 -2.72
N HIS A 29 11.64 -17.39 -1.46
CA HIS A 29 12.44 -17.85 -0.32
C HIS A 29 11.80 -18.95 0.52
N ALA A 30 10.55 -19.35 0.26
CA ALA A 30 9.81 -20.35 1.04
C ALA A 30 10.59 -21.66 1.25
N ALA A 31 11.31 -22.13 0.24
CA ALA A 31 12.04 -23.40 0.31
C ALA A 31 13.28 -23.34 1.22
N GLU A 32 14.01 -22.22 1.19
CA GLU A 32 15.27 -22.05 1.93
C GLU A 32 15.07 -21.39 3.30
N ARG A 33 14.04 -20.56 3.43
CA ARG A 33 13.78 -19.67 4.56
C ARG A 33 12.29 -19.70 4.92
N PRO A 34 11.74 -20.82 5.41
CA PRO A 34 10.30 -21.00 5.62
C PRO A 34 9.67 -19.99 6.61
N ALA A 35 10.49 -19.34 7.45
CA ALA A 35 10.06 -18.26 8.32
C ALA A 35 9.43 -17.08 7.55
N ILE A 36 9.70 -16.91 6.26
CA ILE A 36 9.12 -15.85 5.44
C ILE A 36 7.64 -16.07 5.06
N LEU A 37 7.07 -17.24 5.36
CA LEU A 37 5.66 -17.58 5.08
C LEU A 37 4.64 -16.91 6.02
N GLU A 38 4.98 -15.74 6.55
CA GLU A 38 4.13 -14.95 7.44
C GLU A 38 2.87 -14.45 6.71
N ARG A 39 1.77 -14.31 7.46
CA ARG A 39 0.45 -13.97 6.89
C ARG A 39 0.31 -12.52 6.47
N GLY A 40 0.96 -11.59 7.18
CA GLY A 40 0.86 -10.16 6.87
C GLY A 40 2.05 -9.67 6.05
N ALA A 41 1.81 -8.68 5.19
CA ALA A 41 2.84 -8.14 4.30
C ALA A 41 3.98 -7.48 5.09
N VAL A 42 3.66 -6.76 6.18
CA VAL A 42 4.66 -6.11 7.05
C VAL A 42 5.62 -7.15 7.63
N GLU A 43 5.08 -8.23 8.19
CA GLU A 43 5.85 -9.31 8.80
C GLU A 43 6.74 -10.03 7.78
N VAL A 44 6.28 -10.13 6.51
CA VAL A 44 7.11 -10.63 5.42
C VAL A 44 8.28 -9.70 5.13
N PHE A 45 8.08 -8.38 5.09
CA PHE A 45 9.16 -7.43 4.83
C PHE A 45 10.17 -7.35 5.98
N GLU A 46 9.70 -7.37 7.23
CA GLU A 46 10.56 -7.49 8.42
C GLU A 46 11.42 -8.75 8.35
N THR A 47 10.80 -9.89 8.03
CA THR A 47 11.49 -11.17 7.91
C THR A 47 12.46 -11.17 6.74
N ALA A 48 12.07 -10.64 5.57
CA ALA A 48 12.94 -10.52 4.41
C ALA A 48 14.16 -9.65 4.70
N GLN A 49 14.00 -8.55 5.42
CA GLN A 49 15.11 -7.71 5.87
C GLN A 49 16.03 -8.46 6.84
N ALA A 50 15.45 -9.11 7.87
CA ALA A 50 16.22 -9.85 8.87
C ALA A 50 17.04 -10.99 8.26
N LEU A 51 16.53 -11.60 7.19
CA LEU A 51 17.21 -12.64 6.43
C LEU A 51 18.20 -12.07 5.39
N GLY A 52 18.22 -10.75 5.17
CA GLY A 52 19.06 -10.08 4.17
C GLY A 52 18.61 -10.28 2.72
N SER A 53 17.34 -10.65 2.51
CA SER A 53 16.73 -10.77 1.17
C SER A 53 16.45 -9.41 0.53
N ILE A 54 16.20 -8.37 1.34
CA ILE A 54 16.02 -6.99 0.91
C ILE A 54 16.85 -6.04 1.79
N GLY A 55 17.17 -4.86 1.26
CA GLY A 55 17.86 -3.80 2.01
C GLY A 55 16.93 -3.11 3.02
N ALA A 56 17.52 -2.41 3.99
CA ALA A 56 16.77 -1.70 5.04
C ALA A 56 15.83 -0.62 4.48
N GLU A 57 16.30 0.18 3.51
CA GLU A 57 15.50 1.21 2.85
C GLU A 57 14.28 0.63 2.14
N ALA A 58 14.47 -0.46 1.39
CA ALA A 58 13.37 -1.15 0.72
C ALA A 58 12.36 -1.72 1.73
N ALA A 59 12.84 -2.31 2.83
CA ALA A 59 11.96 -2.83 3.88
C ALA A 59 11.13 -1.71 4.53
N GLU A 60 11.76 -0.58 4.87
CA GLU A 60 11.08 0.59 5.44
C GLU A 60 9.99 1.12 4.51
N ASP A 61 10.32 1.33 3.23
CA ASP A 61 9.36 1.82 2.23
C ASP A 61 8.18 0.86 2.01
N PHE A 62 8.44 -0.46 1.96
CA PHE A 62 7.38 -1.45 1.81
C PHE A 62 6.48 -1.54 3.04
N MET A 63 7.04 -1.45 4.25
CA MET A 63 6.26 -1.44 5.48
C MET A 63 5.41 -0.17 5.60
N GLU A 64 5.97 1.00 5.27
CA GLU A 64 5.23 2.25 5.23
C GLU A 64 4.05 2.17 4.25
N ALA A 65 4.28 1.62 3.05
CA ALA A 65 3.24 1.39 2.05
C ALA A 65 2.15 0.43 2.54
N ALA A 66 2.53 -0.68 3.16
CA ALA A 66 1.59 -1.66 3.73
C ALA A 66 0.71 -1.04 4.82
N HIS A 67 1.29 -0.25 5.72
CA HIS A 67 0.56 0.44 6.78
C HIS A 67 -0.38 1.50 6.23
N LEU A 68 0.11 2.37 5.33
CA LEU A 68 -0.69 3.40 4.70
C LEU A 68 -1.91 2.77 4.01
N TRP A 69 -1.69 1.70 3.25
CA TRP A 69 -2.77 1.02 2.56
C TRP A 69 -3.79 0.38 3.50
N ARG A 70 -3.34 -0.37 4.51
CA ARG A 70 -4.24 -0.99 5.50
C ARG A 70 -5.12 0.06 6.18
N ASN A 71 -4.54 1.20 6.54
CA ASN A 71 -5.26 2.31 7.18
C ASN A 71 -6.29 2.93 6.24
N LEU A 72 -5.92 3.18 4.99
CA LEU A 72 -6.82 3.74 3.97
C LEU A 72 -8.00 2.81 3.69
N TRP A 73 -7.74 1.51 3.54
CA TRP A 73 -8.79 0.50 3.37
C TRP A 73 -9.72 0.45 4.57
N GLY A 74 -9.18 0.45 5.79
CA GLY A 74 -9.98 0.46 7.02
C GLY A 74 -10.87 1.71 7.14
N LEU A 75 -10.32 2.89 6.84
CA LEU A 75 -11.08 4.14 6.83
C LEU A 75 -12.17 4.15 5.75
N ALA A 76 -11.87 3.61 4.57
CA ALA A 76 -12.83 3.53 3.50
C ALA A 76 -13.95 2.53 3.83
N GLN A 77 -13.64 1.38 4.45
CA GLN A 77 -14.64 0.41 4.94
C GLN A 77 -15.59 1.07 5.95
N LEU A 78 -15.04 1.85 6.90
CA LEU A 78 -15.85 2.61 7.86
C LEU A 78 -16.70 3.68 7.17
N ALA A 79 -16.18 4.32 6.12
CA ALA A 79 -16.89 5.34 5.36
C ALA A 79 -18.02 4.79 4.48
N ALA A 80 -17.95 3.51 4.11
CA ALA A 80 -18.89 2.81 3.23
C ALA A 80 -19.79 1.81 3.97
N ASP A 81 -19.90 1.92 5.30
CA ASP A 81 -20.67 0.98 6.15
C ASP A 81 -20.34 -0.51 5.88
N GLY A 82 -19.09 -0.81 5.52
CA GLY A 82 -18.57 -2.16 5.29
C GLY A 82 -18.74 -2.72 3.87
N GLU A 83 -19.37 -1.99 2.95
CA GLU A 83 -19.54 -2.41 1.54
C GLU A 83 -18.58 -1.63 0.62
N LEU A 84 -17.35 -2.13 0.46
CA LEU A 84 -16.42 -1.62 -0.56
C LEU A 84 -16.16 -2.61 -1.67
N VAL A 85 -15.99 -2.03 -2.86
CA VAL A 85 -15.40 -2.65 -4.05
C VAL A 85 -14.18 -1.83 -4.43
N GLU A 86 -13.09 -2.43 -4.93
CA GLU A 86 -11.79 -1.77 -5.15
C GLU A 86 -11.90 -0.40 -5.86
N ASP A 87 -12.65 -0.31 -6.96
CA ASP A 87 -12.88 0.93 -7.72
C ASP A 87 -13.63 2.02 -6.92
N ALA A 88 -14.43 1.64 -5.92
CA ALA A 88 -15.29 2.54 -5.15
C ALA A 88 -14.61 3.13 -3.90
N THR A 89 -13.54 2.49 -3.42
CA THR A 89 -12.79 2.85 -2.20
C THR A 89 -12.40 4.34 -2.20
N GLY A 90 -11.97 4.86 -3.35
CA GLY A 90 -11.45 6.23 -3.51
C GLY A 90 -12.52 7.27 -3.36
N SER A 91 -13.66 6.98 -3.98
CA SER A 91 -14.84 7.81 -3.92
C SER A 91 -15.43 7.85 -2.51
N ALA A 92 -15.49 6.70 -1.81
CA ALA A 92 -16.03 6.62 -0.46
C ALA A 92 -15.23 7.47 0.55
N LEU A 93 -13.89 7.32 0.55
CA LEU A 93 -13.04 8.09 1.45
C LEU A 93 -13.02 9.59 1.10
N ALA A 94 -12.92 9.93 -0.19
CA ALA A 94 -12.98 11.32 -0.63
C ALA A 94 -14.32 11.98 -0.27
N GLY A 95 -15.43 11.24 -0.41
CA GLY A 95 -16.75 11.66 0.02
C GLY A 95 -16.81 11.91 1.53
N ALA A 96 -16.26 11.00 2.34
CA ALA A 96 -16.23 11.16 3.80
C ALA A 96 -15.41 12.37 4.25
N ILE A 97 -14.21 12.57 3.69
CA ILE A 97 -13.34 13.71 3.98
C ILE A 97 -13.96 15.02 3.45
N GLY A 98 -14.59 14.99 2.29
CA GLY A 98 -15.29 16.15 1.73
C GLY A 98 -16.44 16.62 2.61
N ARG A 99 -17.21 15.70 3.20
CA ARG A 99 -18.31 16.02 4.13
C ARG A 99 -17.83 16.70 5.41
N SER A 100 -16.60 16.47 5.86
CA SER A 100 -16.01 17.15 7.02
C SER A 100 -15.32 18.48 6.68
N GLY A 101 -15.33 18.91 5.41
CA GLY A 101 -14.64 20.13 4.94
C GLY A 101 -13.12 19.96 4.78
N GLY A 102 -12.62 18.72 4.83
CA GLY A 102 -11.19 18.39 4.88
C GLY A 102 -10.44 18.44 3.55
N LYS A 103 -10.66 19.43 2.68
CA LYS A 103 -10.02 19.49 1.35
C LYS A 103 -8.48 19.42 1.40
N LEU A 104 -7.84 20.16 2.30
CA LEU A 104 -6.38 20.12 2.47
C LEU A 104 -5.89 18.76 2.97
N VAL A 105 -6.70 18.08 3.79
CA VAL A 105 -6.41 16.71 4.26
C VAL A 105 -6.46 15.74 3.09
N LEU A 106 -7.44 15.89 2.20
CA LEU A 106 -7.55 15.08 0.99
C LEU A 106 -6.33 15.23 0.09
N GLU A 107 -5.91 16.47 -0.18
CA GLU A 107 -4.75 16.76 -1.04
C GLU A 107 -3.44 16.23 -0.43
N ALA A 108 -3.25 16.39 0.88
CA ALA A 108 -2.10 15.85 1.59
C ALA A 108 -2.07 14.31 1.57
N LEU A 109 -3.24 13.67 1.73
CA LEU A 109 -3.38 12.22 1.69
C LEU A 109 -3.09 11.66 0.30
N SER A 110 -3.63 12.27 -0.75
CA SER A 110 -3.34 11.89 -2.14
C SER A 110 -1.85 11.95 -2.44
N ARG A 111 -1.17 13.02 -2.01
CA ARG A 111 0.29 13.15 -2.19
C ARG A 111 1.06 12.07 -1.45
N SER A 112 0.71 11.81 -0.20
CA SER A 112 1.35 10.75 0.59
C SER A 112 1.18 9.39 -0.07
N VAL A 113 -0.02 9.09 -0.59
CA VAL A 113 -0.28 7.86 -1.36
C VAL A 113 0.62 7.80 -2.59
N GLU A 114 0.67 8.85 -3.41
CA GLU A 114 1.51 8.88 -4.61
C GLU A 114 2.99 8.67 -4.30
N GLU A 115 3.54 9.38 -3.32
CA GLU A 115 4.95 9.32 -2.95
C GLU A 115 5.35 7.93 -2.42
N VAL A 116 4.57 7.38 -1.49
CA VAL A 116 4.83 6.06 -0.90
C VAL A 116 4.70 4.96 -1.94
N SER A 117 3.70 5.06 -2.82
CA SER A 117 3.48 4.11 -3.91
C SER A 117 4.64 4.11 -4.92
N ALA A 118 5.14 5.30 -5.26
CA ALA A 118 6.25 5.43 -6.20
C ALA A 118 7.54 4.82 -5.66
N ARG A 119 7.84 4.99 -4.36
CA ARG A 119 8.99 4.36 -3.71
C ARG A 119 8.87 2.84 -3.72
N ALA A 120 7.72 2.31 -3.28
CA ALA A 120 7.46 0.87 -3.29
C ALA A 120 7.58 0.26 -4.70
N ALA A 121 7.01 0.90 -5.72
CA ALA A 121 7.09 0.43 -7.10
C ALA A 121 8.54 0.36 -7.61
N GLY A 122 9.38 1.36 -7.28
CA GLY A 122 10.80 1.35 -7.63
C GLY A 122 11.55 0.14 -7.04
N HIS A 123 11.23 -0.25 -5.81
CA HIS A 123 11.82 -1.44 -5.18
C HIS A 123 11.32 -2.75 -5.81
N VAL A 124 10.05 -2.81 -6.19
CA VAL A 124 9.48 -3.99 -6.89
C VAL A 124 10.19 -4.26 -8.21
N ASP A 125 10.42 -3.22 -9.01
CA ASP A 125 11.13 -3.34 -10.29
C ASP A 125 12.56 -3.87 -10.08
N ALA A 126 13.27 -3.35 -9.07
CA ALA A 126 14.60 -3.83 -8.71
C ALA A 126 14.60 -5.30 -8.25
N LEU A 127 13.59 -5.67 -7.46
CA LEU A 127 13.45 -7.01 -6.90
C LEU A 127 13.15 -8.07 -7.98
N PHE A 128 12.30 -7.74 -8.94
CA PHE A 128 12.03 -8.62 -10.10
C PHE A 128 13.19 -8.66 -11.11
N ALA A 129 13.94 -7.56 -11.27
CA ALA A 129 15.10 -7.54 -12.16
C ALA A 129 16.24 -8.43 -11.65
N GLY A 130 16.47 -8.49 -10.33
CA GLY A 130 17.52 -9.31 -9.72
C GLY A 130 17.23 -10.82 -9.68
N ALA A 131 16.00 -11.24 -9.97
CA ALA A 131 15.57 -12.65 -9.94
C ALA A 131 15.64 -13.37 -11.30
N ARG A 132 16.05 -12.66 -12.37
CA ARG A 132 16.30 -13.22 -13.71
C ARG A 132 17.77 -13.58 -13.89
#